data_AF-A0A2N2DV32-F1
#
_entry.id   AF-A0A2N2DV32-F1
#
_cell.length_a   1.000
_cell.length_b   1.000
_cell.length_c   1.000
_cell.angle_alpha   90.00
_cell.angle_beta   90.00
_cell.angle_gamma   90.00
#
_symmetry.space_group_name_H-M   'P 1'
#
loop_
_entity.id
_entity.type
_entity.pdbx_description
1 polymer ?
#
loop_
_entity_poly.entity_id
_entity_poly.type
_entity_poly.pdbx_seq_one_letter_code
_entity_poly.pdbx_strand_id
1 'polypeptide(L)'
;MTPSDPATRKPLCGTLKGAGIRLEKGTARSCDKCKLGAPDSNVPGKGQCVALRNKMGVIWKRFIPDYYNMTCDHFEEGEIDFREHV
;
A
#
# COMPACT_ATOMS: atom_id res chain seq x y z
N MET A 1 31.60 -17.81 -0.42
CA MET A 1 30.72 -18.30 0.66
C MET A 1 29.31 -17.78 0.38
N THR A 2 28.50 -18.57 -0.32
CA THR A 2 27.11 -18.27 -0.69
C THR A 2 26.16 -18.74 0.40
N PRO A 3 25.28 -17.90 0.95
CA PRO A 3 24.28 -18.35 1.91
C PRO A 3 23.04 -18.84 1.15
N SER A 4 23.01 -20.14 0.86
CA SER A 4 21.91 -20.84 0.18
C SER A 4 20.95 -21.53 1.16
N ASP A 5 21.08 -21.31 2.47
CA ASP A 5 20.29 -22.03 3.47
C ASP A 5 18.88 -21.44 3.65
N PRO A 6 17.81 -22.24 3.45
CA PRO A 6 16.43 -21.79 3.63
C PRO A 6 16.04 -21.57 5.11
N ALA A 7 16.81 -22.10 6.06
CA ALA A 7 16.54 -22.01 7.50
C ALA A 7 17.00 -20.67 8.14
N THR A 8 17.84 -19.89 7.44
CA THR A 8 18.44 -18.65 7.97
C THR A 8 17.83 -17.40 7.36
N ARG A 9 16.70 -17.51 6.64
CA ARG A 9 15.90 -16.35 6.24
C ARG A 9 15.27 -15.74 7.48
N LYS A 10 16.02 -14.89 8.19
CA LYS A 10 15.42 -13.87 9.05
C LYS A 10 14.34 -13.19 8.21
N PRO A 11 13.07 -13.14 8.65
CA PRO A 11 12.16 -12.18 8.04
C PRO A 11 12.88 -10.83 8.14
N LEU A 12 12.89 -10.06 7.05
CA LEU A 12 13.34 -8.67 7.05
C LEU A 12 12.36 -7.86 7.91
N CYS A 13 12.31 -8.15 9.21
CA CYS A 13 11.50 -7.50 10.21
C CYS A 13 12.33 -6.36 10.80
N GLY A 14 12.68 -5.41 9.94
CA GLY A 14 12.47 -4.02 10.33
C GLY A 14 10.97 -3.80 10.24
N THR A 15 10.38 -3.23 11.28
CA THR A 15 8.94 -2.95 11.47
C THR A 15 8.36 -1.96 10.44
N LEU A 16 8.64 -2.15 9.16
CA LEU A 16 7.82 -1.61 8.09
C LEU A 16 6.64 -2.55 7.99
N LYS A 17 5.54 -2.24 8.71
CA LYS A 17 4.23 -2.77 8.34
C LYS A 17 4.07 -2.44 6.86
N GLY A 18 4.37 -3.39 5.98
CA GLY A 18 4.00 -3.26 4.58
C GLY A 18 2.52 -2.94 4.57
N ALA A 19 2.06 -2.11 3.62
CA ALA A 19 0.66 -1.66 3.61
C ALA A 19 -0.36 -2.80 3.64
N GLY A 20 0.04 -4.08 3.51
CA GLY A 20 -0.80 -5.23 3.85
C GLY A 20 -2.04 -5.31 2.98
N ILE A 21 -1.93 -4.75 1.77
CA ILE A 21 -3.04 -4.62 0.84
C ILE A 21 -3.47 -6.02 0.43
N ARG A 22 -4.72 -6.35 0.74
CA ARG A 22 -5.32 -7.66 0.53
C ARG A 22 -6.63 -7.51 -0.21
N LEU A 23 -7.00 -8.56 -0.94
CA LEU A 23 -8.28 -8.64 -1.62
C LEU A 23 -9.38 -8.93 -0.60
N GLU A 24 -10.40 -8.07 -0.56
CA GLU A 24 -11.59 -8.20 0.26
C GLU A 24 -12.79 -7.77 -0.61
N LYS A 25 -13.35 -8.74 -1.35
CA LYS A 25 -14.40 -8.46 -2.33
C LYS A 25 -15.61 -7.82 -1.67
N GLY A 26 -16.10 -6.71 -2.23
CA GLY A 26 -17.24 -5.99 -1.69
C GLY A 26 -16.97 -5.29 -0.35
N THR A 27 -15.70 -5.05 -0.01
CA THR A 27 -15.36 -4.30 1.20
C THR A 27 -15.89 -2.87 1.13
N ALA A 28 -16.45 -2.37 2.23
CA ALA A 28 -16.86 -0.98 2.34
C ALA A 28 -15.66 -0.02 2.43
N ARG A 29 -14.47 -0.55 2.74
CA ARG A 29 -13.21 0.17 3.00
C ARG A 29 -12.23 0.02 1.83
N SER A 30 -12.74 0.08 0.62
CA SER A 30 -11.97 -0.10 -0.60
C SER A 30 -10.94 1.02 -0.79
N CYS A 31 -9.83 0.72 -1.47
CA CYS A 31 -8.74 1.67 -1.67
C CYS A 31 -9.17 2.96 -2.41
N ASP A 32 -10.25 2.92 -3.19
CA ASP A 32 -10.86 4.08 -3.85
C ASP A 32 -11.39 5.14 -2.90
N LYS A 33 -11.80 4.76 -1.69
CA LYS A 33 -12.29 5.66 -0.64
C LYS A 33 -11.21 6.02 0.37
N CYS A 34 -10.02 5.44 0.22
CA CYS A 34 -8.92 5.64 1.16
C CYS A 34 -8.16 6.91 0.79
N LYS A 35 -7.92 7.77 1.77
CA LYS A 35 -7.14 9.01 1.58
C LYS A 35 -5.69 8.74 1.13
N LEU A 36 -5.18 7.54 1.41
CA LEU A 36 -3.84 7.10 1.04
C LEU A 36 -3.81 6.35 -0.30
N GLY A 37 -4.96 6.19 -0.95
CA GLY A 37 -5.11 5.64 -2.28
C GLY A 37 -5.14 6.76 -3.31
N ALA A 38 -4.38 6.60 -4.39
CA ALA A 38 -4.48 7.44 -5.58
C ALA A 38 -4.79 6.54 -6.79
N PRO A 39 -5.71 6.94 -7.67
CA PRO A 39 -5.96 6.19 -8.90
C PRO A 39 -4.73 6.20 -9.81
N ASP A 40 -4.50 5.12 -10.54
CA ASP A 40 -3.46 5.08 -11.55
C ASP A 40 -3.88 5.96 -12.74
N SER A 41 -2.98 6.84 -13.19
CA SER A 41 -3.27 7.80 -14.27
C SER A 41 -3.43 7.15 -15.64
N ASN A 42 -2.88 5.94 -15.84
CA ASN A 42 -2.83 5.28 -17.14
C ASN A 42 -3.87 4.16 -17.26
N VAL A 43 -4.13 3.43 -16.17
CA VAL A 43 -5.01 2.25 -16.19
C VAL A 43 -6.17 2.44 -15.21
N PRO A 44 -7.40 2.68 -15.71
CA PRO A 44 -8.57 2.80 -14.85
C PRO A 44 -8.81 1.49 -14.08
N GLY A 45 -9.16 1.62 -12.80
CA GLY A 45 -9.40 0.48 -11.89
C GLY A 45 -8.16 -0.06 -11.19
N LYS A 46 -6.98 0.51 -11.45
CA LYS A 46 -5.76 0.28 -10.68
C LYS A 46 -5.42 1.52 -9.86
N GLY A 47 -4.56 1.35 -8.87
CA GLY A 47 -4.17 2.45 -7.99
C GLY A 47 -2.77 2.33 -7.41
N GLN A 48 -2.41 3.35 -6.66
CA GLN A 48 -1.16 3.47 -5.93
C GLN A 48 -1.48 3.79 -4.47
N CYS A 49 -0.90 3.04 -3.54
CA CYS A 49 -0.99 3.30 -2.11
C CYS A 49 0.27 4.03 -1.63
N VAL A 50 0.08 5.13 -0.90
CA VAL A 50 1.15 5.96 -0.31
C VAL A 50 1.28 5.81 1.21
N ALA A 51 0.62 4.81 1.80
CA ALA A 51 0.63 4.58 3.25
C ALA A 51 2.03 4.24 3.80
N LEU A 52 2.89 3.61 2.99
CA LEU A 52 4.22 3.23 3.43
C LEU A 52 5.19 4.41 3.29
N ARG A 53 5.53 5.02 4.43
CA ARG A 53 6.51 6.11 4.54
C ARG A 53 7.68 5.68 5.43
N ASN A 54 8.91 6.00 5.03
CA ASN A 54 10.07 5.79 5.89
C ASN A 54 10.20 6.92 6.92
N LYS A 55 11.08 6.76 7.93
CA LYS A 55 11.32 7.78 8.97
C LYS A 55 11.82 9.13 8.41
N MET A 56 12.32 9.14 7.19
CA MET A 56 12.83 10.32 6.48
C MET A 56 11.75 10.99 5.61
N GLY A 57 10.51 10.50 5.62
CA GLY A 57 9.40 11.04 4.84
C GLY A 57 9.31 10.54 3.38
N VAL A 58 10.23 9.67 2.94
CA VAL A 58 10.18 9.09 1.58
C VAL A 58 9.00 8.13 1.48
N ILE A 59 8.18 8.35 0.45
CA ILE A 59 6.99 7.56 0.15
C ILE A 59 7.38 6.36 -0.72
N TRP A 60 7.04 5.16 -0.26
CA TRP A 60 7.27 3.91 -0.97
C TRP A 60 5.95 3.42 -1.54
N LYS A 61 5.64 3.88 -2.75
CA LYS A 61 4.38 3.54 -3.42
C LYS A 61 4.22 2.03 -3.55
N ARG A 62 2.99 1.56 -3.30
CA ARG A 62 2.58 0.17 -3.52
C ARG A 62 1.51 0.12 -4.59
N PHE A 63 1.69 -0.76 -5.55
CA PHE A 63 0.73 -0.94 -6.63
C PHE A 63 -0.52 -1.69 -6.12
N ILE A 64 -1.70 -1.21 -6.53
CA ILE A 64 -3.00 -1.78 -6.20
C ILE A 64 -3.60 -2.33 -7.49
N PRO A 65 -3.63 -3.66 -7.68
CA PRO A 65 -4.13 -4.25 -8.91
C PRO A 65 -5.66 -4.16 -9.08
N ASP A 66 -6.41 -4.12 -7.98
CA ASP A 66 -7.86 -3.91 -7.97
C ASP A 66 -8.21 -2.82 -6.95
N TYR A 67 -8.44 -1.61 -7.46
CA TYR A 67 -8.63 -0.43 -6.63
C TYR A 67 -9.97 -0.44 -5.86
N TYR A 68 -10.96 -1.18 -6.36
CA TYR A 68 -12.32 -1.18 -5.81
C TYR A 68 -12.58 -2.35 -4.85
N ASN A 69 -11.78 -3.41 -4.88
CA ASN A 69 -11.99 -4.60 -4.04
C ASN A 69 -10.82 -4.93 -3.12
N MET A 70 -9.81 -4.07 -3.01
CA MET A 70 -8.71 -4.25 -2.07
C MET A 70 -8.78 -3.27 -0.92
N THR A 71 -8.29 -3.70 0.24
CA THR A 71 -8.23 -2.90 1.46
C THR A 71 -7.02 -3.29 2.32
N CYS A 72 -6.80 -2.58 3.41
CA CYS A 72 -5.79 -2.89 4.41
C CYS A 72 -6.16 -2.37 5.80
N ASP A 73 -5.34 -2.69 6.80
CA ASP A 73 -5.54 -2.23 8.18
C ASP A 73 -5.17 -0.75 8.38
N HIS A 74 -4.62 -0.11 7.37
CA HIS A 74 -4.30 1.33 7.33
C HIS A 74 -5.35 2.15 6.58
N PHE A 75 -6.53 1.59 6.33
CA PHE A 75 -7.62 2.33 5.68
C PHE A 75 -8.04 3.53 6.53
N GLU A 76 -8.02 4.71 5.90
CA GLU A 76 -8.53 5.94 6.48
C GLU A 76 -9.39 6.62 5.40
N GLU A 77 -10.66 6.81 5.71
CA GLU A 77 -11.62 7.41 4.79
C GLU A 77 -11.31 8.89 4.55
N GLY A 78 -11.42 9.32 3.30
CA GLY A 78 -11.30 10.71 2.90
C GLY A 78 -10.44 10.90 1.67
N GLU A 79 -10.19 12.17 1.34
CA GLU A 79 -9.28 12.59 0.28
C GLU A 79 -8.15 13.41 0.92
N ILE A 80 -6.89 13.14 0.56
CA ILE A 80 -5.78 14.00 1.00
C ILE A 80 -5.77 15.28 0.15
N ASP A 81 -5.46 16.41 0.78
CA ASP A 81 -5.27 17.68 0.09
C ASP A 81 -4.17 17.55 -0.98
N PHE A 82 -4.26 18.31 -2.06
CA PHE A 82 -3.28 18.27 -3.17
C PHE A 82 -1.85 18.59 -2.71
N ARG A 83 -1.69 19.27 -1.56
CA ARG A 83 -0.39 19.54 -0.93
C ARG A 83 0.29 18.31 -0.32
N GLU A 84 -0.49 17.30 0.05
CA GLU A 84 0.00 16.05 0.64
C GLU A 84 0.14 14.92 -0.38
N HIS A 85 -0.33 15.18 -1.61
CA HIS A 85 -0.09 14.36 -2.80
C HIS A 85 1.35 14.59 -3.34
N VAL A 86 1.88 13.56 -4.02
CA VAL A 86 3.22 13.54 -4.65
C VAL A 86 3.18 14.16 -6.04
#